data_AF-A0AAV8YFB9-F1
#
_entry.id   AF-A0AAV8YFB9-F1
#
_cell.length_a   1.000
_cell.length_b   1.000
_cell.length_c   1.000
_cell.angle_alpha   90.00
_cell.angle_beta   90.00
_cell.angle_gamma   90.00
#
_symmetry.space_group_name_H-M   'P 1'
#
loop_
_entity.id
_entity.type
_entity.pdbx_description
1 polymer ?
#
loop_
_entity_poly.entity_id
_entity_poly.type
_entity_poly.pdbx_seq_one_letter_code
_entity_poly.pdbx_strand_id
1 'polypeptide(L)'
;KKIGEGTYGVVYKGKNKKTGELVAMKKIRLVSDDEGVPSTAIREISLLKELRHPNIVSLEDVMMEEQRLYIIFEFLSMDLKKILG
;
A
#
# COMPACT_ATOMS: atom_id res chain seq x y z
N LYS A 1 6.09 -8.37 8.10
CA LYS A 1 5.70 -9.75 7.66
C LYS A 1 4.99 -9.66 6.31
N LYS A 2 5.34 -10.43 5.28
CA LYS A 2 4.60 -10.47 4.01
C LYS A 2 3.19 -11.05 4.26
N ILE A 3 2.15 -10.38 3.76
CA ILE A 3 0.73 -10.78 3.97
C ILE A 3 -0.03 -10.96 2.66
N GLY A 4 0.50 -10.47 1.54
CA GLY A 4 -0.12 -10.61 0.24
C GLY A 4 0.81 -10.20 -0.89
N GLU A 5 0.44 -10.57 -2.10
CA GLU A 5 1.10 -10.17 -3.33
C GLU A 5 0.00 -9.96 -4.38
N GLY A 6 0.02 -8.80 -5.02
CA GLY A 6 -0.89 -8.47 -6.11
C GLY A 6 -0.11 -8.08 -7.35
N THR A 7 -0.84 -7.72 -8.41
CA THR A 7 -0.28 -7.34 -9.72
C THR A 7 0.82 -6.28 -9.62
N TYR A 8 0.63 -5.30 -8.73
CA TYR A 8 1.50 -4.12 -8.63
C TYR A 8 2.56 -4.22 -7.53
N GLY A 9 2.66 -5.36 -6.82
CA GLY A 9 3.73 -5.59 -5.86
C GLY A 9 3.32 -6.36 -4.60
N VAL A 10 4.10 -6.20 -3.54
CA VAL A 10 4.03 -7.03 -2.34
C VAL A 10 3.51 -6.22 -1.16
N VAL A 11 2.57 -6.79 -0.41
CA VAL A 11 2.00 -6.17 0.79
C VAL A 11 2.62 -6.79 2.04
N TYR A 12 3.10 -5.93 2.93
CA TYR A 12 3.66 -6.29 4.21
C TYR A 12 2.83 -5.72 5.35
N LYS A 13 2.61 -6.49 6.40
CA LYS A 13 2.16 -5.97 7.70
C LYS A 13 3.35 -5.31 8.41
N GLY A 14 3.16 -4.05 8.80
CA GLY A 14 4.09 -3.24 9.57
C GLY A 14 3.44 -2.70 10.86
N LYS A 15 4.24 -1.96 11.64
CA LYS A 15 3.80 -1.23 12.84
C LYS A 15 4.41 0.16 12.79
N ASN A 16 3.57 1.19 12.91
CA ASN A 16 4.04 2.56 13.05
C ASN A 16 4.77 2.67 14.40
N LYS A 17 6.06 3.05 14.37
CA LYS A 17 6.89 3.12 15.60
C LYS A 17 6.50 4.27 16.52
N LYS A 18 5.86 5.31 16.00
CA LYS A 18 5.43 6.49 16.77
C LYS A 18 4.07 6.26 17.45
N THR A 19 3.08 5.76 16.69
CA THR A 19 1.70 5.57 17.20
C THR A 19 1.45 4.17 17.74
N GLY A 20 2.25 3.19 17.34
CA GLY A 20 2.04 1.78 17.68
C GLY A 20 0.99 1.07 16.81
N GLU A 21 0.34 1.78 15.88
CA GLU A 21 -0.72 1.22 15.03
C GLU A 21 -0.18 0.23 14.00
N LEU A 22 -1.00 -0.75 13.66
CA LEU A 22 -0.71 -1.70 12.60
C LEU A 22 -1.03 -1.08 11.24
N VAL A 23 -0.14 -1.27 10.29
CA VAL A 23 -0.28 -0.73 8.92
C VAL A 23 -0.05 -1.80 7.87
N ALA A 24 -0.67 -1.63 6.71
CA ALA A 24 -0.37 -2.40 5.51
C ALA A 24 0.54 -1.57 4.59
N MET A 25 1.74 -2.08 4.32
CA MET A 25 2.75 -1.44 3.49
C MET A 25 2.82 -2.13 2.13
N LYS A 26 2.29 -1.48 1.09
CA LYS A 26 2.36 -1.99 -0.29
C LYS A 26 3.64 -1.47 -0.95
N LYS A 27 4.62 -2.37 -1.11
CA LYS A 27 5.84 -2.12 -1.88
C LYS A 27 5.53 -2.26 -3.37
N ILE A 28 5.65 -1.17 -4.11
CA ILE A 28 5.41 -1.15 -5.56
C ILE A 28 6.60 -1.77 -6.28
N ARG A 29 6.32 -2.62 -7.26
CA ARG A 29 7.32 -3.11 -8.21
C ARG A 29 7.57 -2.03 -9.25
N LEU A 30 8.79 -1.50 -9.29
CA LEU A 30 9.24 -0.68 -10.41
C LEU A 30 9.66 -1.61 -11.56
N VAL A 31 9.34 -1.21 -12.79
CA VAL A 31 9.57 -2.03 -14.00
C VAL A 31 11.04 -1.96 -14.41
N SER A 32 11.66 -0.80 -14.26
CA SER A 32 13.10 -0.57 -14.43
C SER A 32 13.54 0.60 -13.53
N ASP A 33 14.83 0.65 -13.19
CA ASP A 33 15.40 1.73 -12.38
C ASP A 33 15.37 3.08 -13.14
N ASP A 34 15.28 3.05 -14.47
CA ASP A 34 15.29 4.24 -15.33
C ASP A 34 13.88 4.84 -15.59
N GLU A 35 12.81 4.05 -15.47
CA GLU A 35 11.44 4.51 -15.77
C GLU A 35 10.71 5.12 -14.57
N GLY A 36 11.31 5.08 -13.38
CA GLY A 36 10.71 5.64 -12.17
C GLY A 36 9.38 4.97 -11.80
N VAL A 37 8.47 5.74 -11.17
CA VAL A 37 7.18 5.21 -10.72
C VAL A 37 6.18 5.14 -11.88
N PRO A 38 5.53 3.99 -12.14
CA PRO A 38 4.51 3.88 -13.18
C PRO A 38 3.40 4.93 -13.02
N SER A 39 2.99 5.58 -14.12
CA SER A 39 1.95 6.61 -14.12
C SER A 39 0.60 6.12 -13.58
N THR A 40 0.31 4.83 -13.76
CA THR A 40 -0.87 4.15 -13.19
C THR A 40 -0.82 4.14 -11.66
N ALA A 41 0.34 3.87 -11.06
CA ALA A 41 0.51 3.90 -9.61
C ALA A 41 0.37 5.33 -9.06
N ILE A 42 0.91 6.33 -9.76
CA ILE A 42 0.73 7.74 -9.39
C ILE A 42 -0.75 8.12 -9.41
N ARG A 43 -1.48 7.72 -10.47
CA ARG A 43 -2.91 8.00 -10.58
C ARG A 43 -3.73 7.35 -9.46
N GLU A 44 -3.45 6.09 -9.13
CA GLU A 44 -4.09 5.41 -7.99
C GLU A 44 -3.84 6.15 -6.67
N ILE A 45 -2.59 6.54 -6.41
CA ILE A 45 -2.21 7.27 -5.19
C ILE A 45 -2.95 8.60 -5.10
N SER A 46 -2.99 9.39 -6.18
CA SER A 46 -3.65 10.69 -6.19
C SER A 46 -5.14 10.57 -5.89
N LEU A 47 -5.82 9.56 -6.47
CA LEU A 47 -7.23 9.31 -6.17
C LEU A 47 -7.42 8.88 -4.70
N LEU A 48 -6.59 7.97 -4.20
CA LEU A 48 -6.67 7.49 -2.82
C LEU A 48 -6.40 8.58 -1.78
N LYS A 49 -5.60 9.60 -2.11
CA LYS A 49 -5.37 10.76 -1.22
C LYS A 49 -6.64 11.58 -0.97
N GLU A 50 -7.52 11.66 -1.96
CA GLU A 50 -8.77 12.43 -1.88
C GLU A 50 -9.93 11.61 -1.31
N LEU A 51 -9.85 10.29 -1.37
CA LEU A 51 -10.89 9.39 -0.89
C LEU A 51 -10.76 9.13 0.61
N ARG A 52 -11.52 9.88 1.41
CA ARG A 52 -11.71 9.62 2.85
C ARG A 52 -13.14 9.22 3.13
N HIS A 53 -13.37 7.92 3.31
CA HIS A 53 -14.70 7.36 3.55
C HIS A 53 -14.61 6.08 4.40
N PRO A 54 -15.53 5.82 5.35
CA PRO A 54 -15.47 4.64 6.23
C PRO A 54 -15.50 3.27 5.54
N ASN A 55 -15.85 3.22 4.25
CA ASN A 55 -15.88 1.99 3.45
C ASN A 55 -14.80 1.93 2.36
N ILE A 56 -13.85 2.89 2.38
CA ILE A 56 -12.70 2.92 1.47
C ILE A 56 -11.46 2.85 2.34
N VAL A 57 -10.51 1.98 1.96
CA VAL A 57 -9.25 1.86 2.69
C VAL A 57 -8.52 3.20 2.73
N SER A 58 -8.15 3.62 3.94
CA SER A 58 -7.44 4.89 4.16
C SER A 58 -5.99 4.80 3.73
N LEU A 59 -5.57 5.75 2.89
CA LEU A 59 -4.16 6.01 2.59
C LEU A 59 -3.58 6.89 3.69
N GLU A 60 -2.68 6.33 4.48
CA GLU A 60 -2.03 7.01 5.61
C GLU A 60 -0.78 7.79 5.18
N ASP A 61 0.04 7.20 4.30
CA ASP A 61 1.30 7.82 3.86
C ASP A 61 1.83 7.22 2.55
N VAL A 62 2.77 7.93 1.91
CA VAL A 62 3.52 7.48 0.73
C VAL A 62 5.00 7.78 0.96
N MET A 63 5.82 6.72 0.98
CA MET A 63 7.26 6.82 1.26
C MET A 63 8.09 6.32 0.08
N MET A 64 9.24 6.96 -0.14
CA MET A 64 10.26 6.52 -1.09
C MET A 64 11.55 6.23 -0.33
N GLU A 65 12.07 5.02 -0.42
CA GLU A 65 13.32 4.60 0.23
C GLU A 65 14.11 3.69 -0.70
N GLU A 66 15.39 3.99 -0.94
CA GLU A 66 16.26 3.22 -1.86
C GLU A 66 15.60 2.98 -3.24
N GLN A 67 15.00 4.02 -3.83
CA GLN A 67 14.25 3.94 -5.09
C GLN A 67 13.07 2.95 -5.04
N ARG A 68 12.54 2.63 -3.86
CA ARG A 68 11.35 1.79 -3.69
C ARG A 68 10.21 2.61 -3.14
N LEU A 69 9.10 2.60 -3.86
CA LEU A 69 7.87 3.26 -3.44
C LEU A 69 7.07 2.34 -2.51
N TYR A 70 6.71 2.87 -1.36
CA TYR A 70 5.82 2.25 -0.39
C TYR A 70 4.57 3.09 -0.21
N ILE A 71 3.43 2.45 -0.36
CA ILE A 71 2.12 3.05 -0.09
C ILE A 71 1.61 2.45 1.22
N ILE A 72 1.29 3.31 2.18
CA ILE A 72 0.95 2.92 3.55
C ILE A 72 -0.55 3.08 3.75
N PHE A 73 -1.21 1.98 4.09
CA PHE A 73 -2.63 1.94 4.37
C PHE A 73 -2.89 1.52 5.81
N GLU A 74 -4.10 1.77 6.28
CA GLU A 74 -4.62 1.09 7.46
C GLU A 74 -4.55 -0.44 7.30
N PHE A 75 -4.33 -1.15 8.40
CA PHE A 75 -4.28 -2.61 8.36
C PHE A 75 -5.67 -3.21 8.60
N LEU A 76 -6.22 -3.86 7.59
CA LEU A 76 -7.39 -4.73 7.71
C LEU A 76 -6.94 -6.19 7.88
N SER A 77 -7.53 -6.89 8.84
CA SER A 77 -7.11 -8.26 9.21
C SER A 77 -7.50 -9.33 8.19
N MET A 78 -8.54 -9.07 7.38
CA MET A 78 -9.14 -10.04 6.47
C MET A 78 -9.55 -9.38 5.15
N ASP A 79 -9.57 -10.17 4.09
CA ASP A 79 -10.14 -9.85 2.79
C ASP A 79 -11.39 -10.72 2.56
N LEU A 80 -12.30 -10.26 1.69
CA LEU A 80 -13.57 -10.94 1.46
C LEU A 80 -13.36 -12.36 0.88
N LYS A 81 -12.32 -12.57 0.07
CA LYS A 81 -12.00 -13.88 -0.51
C LYS A 81 -11.73 -14.91 0.59
N LYS A 82 -10.94 -14.58 1.61
CA LYS A 82 -10.71 -15.45 2.77
C LYS A 82 -11.96 -15.76 3.59
N ILE A 83 -12.94 -14.85 3.60
CA ILE A 83 -14.21 -15.06 4.30
C ILE A 83 -15.11 -16.01 3.50
N LEU A 84 -15.12 -15.88 2.18
CA LEU A 84 -16.04 -16.61 1.30
C LEU A 84 -15.51 -17.99 0.84
N GLY A 85 -14.20 -18.25 0.92
CA GLY A 85 -13.57 -19.51 0.49
C GLY A 85 -12.78 -19.36 -0.80
#